data_AF-A0AA40DSC7-F1
#
_entry.id   AF-A0AA40DSC7-F1
#
_cell.length_a   1.000
_cell.length_b   1.000
_cell.length_c   1.000
_cell.angle_alpha   90.00
_cell.angle_beta   90.00
_cell.angle_gamma   90.00
#
_symmetry.space_group_name_H-M   'P 1'
#
loop_
_entity.id
_entity.type
_entity.pdbx_description
1 polymer ?
#
loop_
_entity_poly.entity_id
_entity_poly.type
_entity_poly.pdbx_seq_one_letter_code
_entity_poly.pdbx_strand_id
1 'polypeptide(L)'
;MLLDLLTLGLWSKLGRLSHYAFDAVLISTILAGMKRSTGLTFQVDQIGAEENDPFRKFMNRYLGVGEWVMDQSVAIAGSSKWFKRTR
;
A
#
# COMPACT_ATOMS: atom_id res chain seq x y z
N MET A 1 30.73 19.67 2.74
CA MET A 1 30.84 19.36 4.19
C MET A 1 29.58 19.71 4.98
N LEU A 2 29.15 20.98 5.07
CA LEU A 2 27.93 21.33 5.82
C LEU A 2 26.64 20.85 5.13
N LEU A 3 26.62 20.85 3.79
CA LEU A 3 25.55 20.26 2.99
C LEU A 3 25.45 18.74 3.19
N ASP A 4 26.58 18.03 3.27
CA ASP A 4 26.63 16.56 3.43
C ASP A 4 26.14 16.09 4.81
N LEU A 5 26.37 16.90 5.84
CA LEU A 5 25.86 16.63 7.19
C LEU A 5 24.34 16.84 7.26
N LEU A 6 23.84 17.85 6.54
CA LEU A 6 22.41 18.15 6.45
C LEU A 6 21.69 17.11 5.59
N THR A 7 22.31 16.63 4.50
CA THR A 7 21.78 15.53 3.69
C THR A 7 21.80 14.21 4.46
N LEU A 8 22.84 13.86 5.22
CA LEU A 8 22.87 12.68 6.09
C LEU A 8 21.78 12.72 7.17
N GLY A 9 21.59 13.88 7.82
CA GLY A 9 20.51 14.09 8.78
C GLY A 9 19.13 13.96 8.15
N LEU A 10 18.94 14.53 6.95
CA LEU A 10 17.71 14.36 6.17
C LEU A 10 17.51 12.90 5.75
N TRP A 11 18.57 12.21 5.35
CA TRP A 11 18.53 10.83 4.86
C TRP A 11 18.11 9.85 5.97
N SER A 12 18.55 10.09 7.21
CA SER A 12 18.06 9.33 8.38
C SER A 12 16.55 9.48 8.60
N LYS A 13 16.00 10.68 8.33
CA LYS A 13 14.55 10.94 8.42
C LYS A 13 13.80 10.36 7.21
N LEU A 14 14.41 10.39 6.03
CA LEU A 14 13.89 9.76 4.82
C LEU A 14 13.80 8.24 4.97
N GLY A 15 14.76 7.59 5.65
CA GLY A 15 14.70 6.16 5.93
C GLY A 15 13.51 5.76 6.81
N ARG A 16 13.16 6.58 7.81
CA ARG A 16 11.95 6.37 8.62
C ARG A 16 10.69 6.65 7.82
N LEU A 17 10.69 7.70 6.99
CA LEU A 17 9.57 8.02 6.10
C LEU A 17 9.31 6.91 5.09
N SER A 18 10.36 6.34 4.48
CA SER A 18 10.21 5.21 3.56
C SER A 18 9.68 3.97 4.27
N HIS A 19 10.05 3.76 5.53
CA HIS A 19 9.52 2.66 6.33
C HIS A 19 8.02 2.82 6.58
N TYR A 20 7.57 4.01 6.99
CA TYR A 20 6.13 4.29 7.14
C TYR A 20 5.37 4.21 5.81
N ALA A 21 5.98 4.64 4.71
CA ALA A 21 5.38 4.49 3.38
C ALA A 21 5.27 3.01 2.97
N PHE A 22 6.27 2.20 3.29
CA PHE A 22 6.26 0.76 3.05
C PHE A 22 5.19 0.06 3.89
N ASP A 23 5.11 0.38 5.19
CA ASP A 23 4.08 -0.14 6.08
C ASP A 23 2.68 0.25 5.62
N ALA A 24 2.51 1.50 5.15
CA ALA A 24 1.26 1.93 4.56
C ALA A 24 0.91 1.07 3.32
N VAL A 25 1.84 0.83 2.41
CA VAL A 25 1.57 -0.05 1.26
C VAL A 25 1.22 -1.48 1.69
N LEU A 26 1.90 -2.03 2.70
CA LEU A 26 1.60 -3.36 3.22
C LEU A 26 0.18 -3.44 3.80
N ILE A 27 -0.20 -2.48 4.65
CA ILE A 27 -1.55 -2.41 5.21
C ILE A 27 -2.59 -2.32 4.09
N SER A 28 -2.34 -1.50 3.06
CA SER A 28 -3.23 -1.42 1.91
C SER A 28 -3.34 -2.74 1.15
N THR A 29 -2.23 -3.46 0.98
CA THR A 29 -2.18 -4.74 0.27
C THR A 29 -2.95 -5.81 1.05
N ILE A 30 -2.85 -5.81 2.40
CA ILE A 30 -3.64 -6.69 3.27
C ILE A 30 -5.13 -6.36 3.18
N LEU A 31 -5.51 -5.08 3.25
CA LEU A 31 -6.91 -4.66 3.12
C LEU A 31 -7.50 -5.02 1.74
N ALA A 32 -6.73 -4.81 0.67
CA ALA A 32 -7.08 -5.24 -0.68
C ALA A 32 -7.25 -6.77 -0.77
N GLY A 33 -6.33 -7.52 -0.16
CA GLY A 33 -6.39 -8.97 -0.05
C GLY A 33 -7.64 -9.46 0.70
N MET A 34 -7.98 -8.82 1.82
CA MET A 34 -9.19 -9.11 2.60
C MET A 34 -10.46 -8.83 1.80
N LYS A 35 -10.52 -7.70 1.08
CA LYS A 35 -11.62 -7.37 0.17
C LYS A 35 -11.80 -8.46 -0.90
N ARG A 36 -10.71 -8.98 -1.45
CA ARG A 36 -10.74 -10.04 -2.47
C ARG A 36 -11.08 -11.43 -1.92
N SER A 37 -10.62 -11.77 -0.72
CA SER A 37 -10.83 -13.10 -0.12
C SER A 37 -12.19 -13.25 0.56
N THR A 38 -12.73 -12.17 1.13
CA THR A 38 -13.99 -12.19 1.90
C THR A 38 -15.14 -11.45 1.21
N GLY A 39 -14.85 -10.61 0.21
CA GLY A 39 -15.84 -9.73 -0.43
C GLY A 39 -16.19 -8.49 0.41
N LEU A 40 -15.65 -8.34 1.63
CA LEU A 40 -15.88 -7.17 2.47
C LEU A 40 -15.04 -5.99 1.97
N THR A 41 -15.68 -5.06 1.29
CA THR A 41 -15.06 -3.78 0.95
C THR A 41 -14.98 -2.90 2.19
N PHE A 42 -13.80 -2.34 2.46
CA PHE A 42 -13.63 -1.33 3.49
C PHE A 42 -14.55 -0.15 3.13
N GLN A 43 -15.56 0.12 3.96
CA GLN A 43 -16.52 1.20 3.70
C GLN A 43 -15.84 2.54 3.94
N VAL A 44 -15.14 3.02 2.90
CA VAL A 44 -14.61 4.38 2.83
C VAL A 44 -15.73 5.42 3.01
N ASP A 45 -16.96 5.00 2.70
CA ASP A 45 -18.18 5.79 2.86
C ASP A 45 -18.56 6.08 4.32
N GLN A 46 -18.22 5.21 5.28
CA GLN A 46 -18.56 5.46 6.70
C GLN A 46 -17.59 6.42 7.39
N ILE A 47 -16.44 6.70 6.78
CA ILE A 47 -15.37 7.50 7.39
C ILE A 47 -15.39 8.94 6.86
N GLY A 48 -15.83 9.16 5.61
CA GLY A 48 -16.01 10.50 5.04
C GLY A 48 -17.47 10.93 5.12
N ALA A 49 -17.75 12.01 5.85
CA ALA A 49 -19.10 12.55 6.07
C ALA A 49 -19.76 13.12 4.78
N GLU A 50 -19.02 13.30 3.69
CA GLU A 50 -19.52 13.83 2.41
C GLU A 50 -19.00 13.06 1.19
N GLU A 51 -19.84 12.98 0.15
CA GLU A 51 -19.58 12.32 -1.13
C GLU A 51 -18.33 12.87 -1.88
N ASN A 52 -17.95 14.13 -1.60
CA ASN A 52 -16.86 14.86 -2.26
C ASN A 52 -15.58 15.02 -1.41
N ASP A 53 -15.45 14.32 -0.30
CA ASP A 53 -14.31 14.47 0.61
C ASP A 53 -12.98 14.03 -0.06
N PRO A 54 -11.95 14.90 -0.12
CA PRO A 54 -10.60 14.54 -0.54
C PRO A 54 -10.05 13.28 0.16
N PHE A 55 -10.47 13.03 1.40
CA PHE A 55 -10.10 11.86 2.17
C PHE A 55 -10.59 10.56 1.54
N ARG A 56 -11.83 10.52 1.03
CA ARG A 56 -12.37 9.35 0.31
C ARG A 56 -11.55 9.05 -0.95
N LYS A 57 -11.19 10.10 -1.70
CA LYS A 57 -10.37 9.97 -2.92
C LYS A 57 -8.96 9.47 -2.60
N PHE A 58 -8.38 9.92 -1.49
CA PHE A 58 -7.10 9.44 -1.00
C PHE A 58 -7.17 7.96 -0.58
N MET A 59 -8.18 7.58 0.19
CA MET A 59 -8.38 6.20 0.62
C MET A 59 -8.66 5.24 -0.55
N ASN A 60 -9.43 5.67 -1.55
CA ASN A 60 -9.63 4.91 -2.79
C ASN A 60 -8.31 4.71 -3.56
N ARG A 61 -7.47 5.74 -3.63
CA ARG A 61 -6.12 5.63 -4.23
C ARG A 61 -5.23 4.70 -3.42
N TYR A 62 -5.25 4.83 -2.10
CA TYR A 62 -4.49 4.00 -1.18
C TYR A 62 -4.85 2.53 -1.37
N LEU A 63 -6.14 2.16 -1.24
CA LEU A 63 -6.63 0.79 -1.47
C LEU A 63 -6.29 0.27 -2.88
N GLY A 64 -6.38 1.13 -3.91
CA GLY A 64 -6.01 0.77 -5.28
C GLY A 64 -4.52 0.44 -5.44
N VAL A 65 -3.62 1.11 -4.69
CA VAL A 65 -2.20 0.75 -4.66
C VAL A 65 -2.01 -0.65 -4.08
N GLY A 66 -2.72 -0.99 -3.00
CA GLY A 66 -2.66 -2.33 -2.42
C GLY A 66 -3.15 -3.43 -3.37
N GLU A 67 -4.23 -3.18 -4.12
CA GLU A 67 -4.72 -4.12 -5.16
C GLU A 67 -3.67 -4.33 -6.25
N TRP A 68 -3.07 -3.24 -6.74
CA TRP A 68 -2.01 -3.31 -7.75
C TRP A 68 -0.79 -4.08 -7.26
N VAL A 69 -0.32 -3.80 -6.03
CA VAL A 69 0.82 -4.53 -5.42
C VAL A 69 0.49 -6.01 -5.27
N MET A 70 -0.73 -6.35 -4.82
CA MET A 70 -1.17 -7.74 -4.71
C MET A 70 -1.15 -8.45 -6.06
N ASP A 71 -1.70 -7.83 -7.12
CA ASP A 71 -1.72 -8.43 -8.45
C ASP A 71 -0.30 -8.63 -9.02
N GLN A 72 0.61 -7.67 -8.82
CA GLN A 72 2.01 -7.83 -9.20
C GLN A 72 2.69 -8.95 -8.41
N SER A 73 2.42 -9.06 -7.10
CA SER A 73 2.97 -10.13 -6.27
C SER A 73 2.53 -11.52 -6.77
N VAL A 74 1.27 -11.66 -7.18
CA VAL A 74 0.72 -12.91 -7.73
C VAL A 74 1.29 -13.21 -9.10
N ALA A 75 1.48 -12.21 -9.96
CA ALA A 75 2.11 -12.37 -11.27
C ALA A 75 3.57 -12.86 -11.12
N ILE A 76 4.33 -12.25 -10.21
CA ILE A 76 5.70 -12.67 -9.89
C ILE A 76 5.71 -14.08 -9.30
N ALA A 77 4.86 -14.36 -8.31
CA ALA A 77 4.74 -15.68 -7.69
C ALA A 77 4.41 -16.76 -8.73
N GLY A 78 3.43 -16.52 -9.60
CA GLY A 78 3.02 -17.42 -10.67
C GLY A 78 4.07 -17.62 -11.76
N SER A 79 4.95 -16.64 -11.99
CA SER A 79 6.08 -16.75 -12.93
C SER A 79 7.29 -17.48 -12.34
N SER A 80 7.38 -17.56 -11.00
CA SER A 80 8.51 -18.19 -10.32
C SER A 80 8.36 -19.72 -10.26
N LYS A 81 9.48 -20.44 -10.38
CA LYS A 81 9.53 -21.91 -10.24
C LYS A 81 9.19 -22.43 -8.84
N TRP A 82 8.98 -21.52 -7.88
CA TRP A 82 8.81 -21.83 -6.45
C TRP A 82 7.34 -22.01 -6.09
N PHE A 83 6.41 -21.47 -6.87
CA PHE A 83 4.98 -21.64 -6.65
C PHE A 83 4.40 -22.61 -7.67
N LYS A 84 3.71 -23.64 -7.18
CA LYS A 84 2.85 -24.50 -7.99
C LYS A 84 1.43 -23.96 -7.91
N ARG A 85 0.77 -23.87 -9.07
CA ARG A 85 -0.66 -23.54 -9.13
C ARG A 85 -1.47 -24.78 -8.78
N THR A 86 -1.70 -25.02 -7.50
CA THR A 86 -2.64 -26.04 -7.03
C THR A 86 -4.02 -25.41 -7.01
N ARG A 87 -4.87 -25.78 -7.97
CA ARG A 87 -6.28 -25.37 -8.01
C ARG A 87 -7.03 -25.98 -6.83
#